data_AF-A0A165XH61-F1
#
_entry.id   AF-A0A165XH61-F1
#
_cell.length_a   1.000
_cell.length_b   1.000
_cell.length_c   1.000
_cell.angle_alpha   90.00
_cell.angle_beta   90.00
_cell.angle_gamma   90.00
#
_symmetry.space_group_name_H-M   'P 1'
#
loop_
_entity.id
_entity.type
_entity.pdbx_description
1 polymer ?
#
loop_
_entity_poly.entity_id
_entity_poly.type
_entity_poly.pdbx_seq_one_letter_code
_entity_poly.pdbx_strand_id
1 'polypeptide(L)' 'MDIEVVQNVRFVDEGNILTSAGVSAGIDMSLYIVAKLLGETVARTTAATEEYPYWSENIGGAGRKF' A
#
# COMPACT_ATOMS: atom_id res chain seq x y z
N MET A 1 -11.87 5.33 22.49
CA MET A 1 -11.17 4.93 21.25
C MET A 1 -10.15 6.01 20.99
N ASP A 2 -8.87 5.69 21.15
CA ASP A 2 -7.78 6.57 20.71
C ASP A 2 -7.49 6.26 19.24
N ILE A 3 -7.22 7.30 18.47
CA ILE A 3 -6.83 7.18 17.07
C ILE A 3 -5.52 7.93 16.85
N GLU A 4 -4.54 7.27 16.27
CA GLU A 4 -3.26 7.87 15.98
C GLU A 4 -3.16 8.20 14.49
N VAL A 5 -2.87 9.45 14.19
CA VAL A 5 -2.65 9.89 12.82
C VAL A 5 -1.16 9.78 12.49
N VAL A 6 -0.81 8.85 11.61
CA VAL A 6 0.55 8.72 11.07
C VAL A 6 0.67 9.63 9.85
N GLN A 7 1.54 10.65 9.94
CA GLN A 7 1.74 11.62 8.86
C GLN A 7 2.87 11.19 7.90
N ASN A 8 2.87 11.77 6.69
CA ASN A 8 3.89 11.54 5.66
C ASN A 8 4.03 10.08 5.22
N VAL A 9 2.93 9.32 5.28
CA VAL A 9 2.84 7.94 4.79
C VAL A 9 1.75 7.83 3.74
N ARG A 10 1.90 6.89 2.80
CA ARG A 10 0.89 6.59 1.78
C ARG A 10 -0.25 5.80 2.37
N PHE A 11 0.05 4.78 3.17
CA PHE A 11 -0.94 3.99 3.87
C PHE A 11 -0.39 3.42 5.17
N VAL A 12 -1.30 3.00 6.05
CA VAL A 12 -1.02 2.27 7.29
C VAL A 12 -1.72 0.93 7.22
N ASP A 13 -1.02 -0.13 7.63
CA ASP A 13 -1.55 -1.49 7.77
C ASP A 13 -1.44 -1.91 9.24
N GLU A 14 -2.58 -2.13 9.89
CA GLU A 14 -2.70 -2.67 11.26
C GLU A 14 -3.17 -4.14 11.27
N GLY A 15 -2.90 -4.86 10.18
CA GLY A 15 -3.24 -6.27 10.01
C GLY A 15 -4.64 -6.47 9.46
N ASN A 16 -5.67 -6.10 10.22
CA ASN A 16 -7.07 -6.25 9.84
C ASN A 16 -7.70 -4.98 9.22
N ILE A 17 -7.05 -3.83 9.39
CA ILE A 17 -7.50 -2.54 8.85
C ILE A 17 -6.34 -1.91 8.08
N LEU A 18 -6.62 -1.46 6.86
CA LEU A 18 -5.72 -0.65 6.06
C LEU A 18 -6.40 0.69 5.74
N THR A 19 -5.63 1.78 5.82
CA THR A 19 -6.09 3.14 5.48
C THR A 19 -5.08 3.83 4.59
N SER A 20 -5.54 4.63 3.62
CA SER A 20 -4.67 5.37 2.70
C SER A 20 -4.86 6.89 2.82
N ALA A 21 -3.81 7.64 2.46
CA ALA A 21 -3.78 9.11 2.56
C ALA A 21 -4.50 9.84 1.42
N GLY A 22 -4.87 9.14 0.33
CA GLY A 22 -5.52 9.74 -0.84
C GLY A 22 -5.61 8.79 -2.04
N VAL A 23 -6.03 9.30 -3.20
CA VAL A 23 -6.32 8.46 -4.40
C VAL A 23 -5.11 7.65 -4.86
N SER A 24 -3.98 8.31 -5.17
CA SER A 24 -2.77 7.60 -5.64
C SER A 24 -2.26 6.63 -4.58
N ALA A 25 -2.28 7.04 -3.31
CA ALA A 25 -1.90 6.17 -2.21
C ALA A 25 -2.86 4.98 -2.00
N GLY A 26 -4.13 5.12 -2.41
CA GLY A 26 -5.11 4.05 -2.45
C GLY A 26 -4.83 3.03 -3.55
N ILE A 27 -4.34 3.46 -4.70
CA ILE A 27 -3.86 2.55 -5.76
C ILE A 27 -2.66 1.76 -5.23
N ASP A 28 -1.71 2.45 -4.58
CA ASP A 28 -0.56 1.78 -3.99
C ASP A 28 -0.97 0.76 -2.91
N MET A 29 -1.88 1.15 -2.02
CA MET A 29 -2.41 0.26 -0.99
C MET A 29 -3.12 -0.95 -1.60
N SER A 30 -3.83 -0.78 -2.73
CA SER A 30 -4.50 -1.88 -3.41
C SER A 30 -3.50 -2.88 -3.99
N LEU A 31 -2.46 -2.39 -4.65
CA LEU A 31 -1.36 -3.23 -5.15
C LEU A 31 -0.60 -3.92 -4.00
N TYR A 32 -0.43 -3.26 -2.86
CA TYR A 32 0.10 -3.87 -1.63
C TYR A 32 -0.78 -5.03 -1.13
N ILE A 33 -2.11 -4.87 -1.14
CA ILE A 33 -3.05 -5.95 -0.78
C ILE A 33 -2.91 -7.13 -1.76
N VAL A 34 -2.82 -6.86 -3.06
CA VAL A 34 -2.60 -7.90 -4.08
C VAL A 34 -1.29 -8.65 -3.79
N ALA A 35 -0.20 -7.94 -3.48
CA ALA A 35 1.07 -8.56 -3.14
C ALA A 35 0.97 -9.42 -1.86
N LYS A 36 0.28 -8.93 -0.82
CA LYS A 36 0.09 -9.62 0.46
C LYS A 36 -0.74 -10.91 0.32
N LEU A 37 -1.74 -10.91 -0.56
CA LEU A 37 -2.67 -12.03 -0.72
C LEU A 37 -2.25 -13.02 -1.81
N LEU A 38 -1.68 -12.54 -2.92
CA LEU A 38 -1.43 -13.31 -4.14
C LEU A 38 0.06 -13.34 -4.54
N GLY A 39 0.92 -12.59 -3.85
CA GLY A 39 2.35 -12.51 -4.09
C GLY A 39 2.77 -11.37 -5.02
N GLU A 40 4.05 -11.00 -4.93
CA GLU A 40 4.67 -9.89 -5.66
C GLU A 40 4.56 -10.00 -7.18
N THR A 41 4.64 -11.21 -7.74
CA THR A 41 4.53 -11.41 -9.19
C THR A 41 3.18 -10.96 -9.70
N VAL A 42 2.09 -11.32 -9.01
CA VAL A 42 0.73 -10.95 -9.41
C VAL A 42 0.56 -9.44 -9.30
N ALA A 43 1.02 -8.82 -8.21
CA ALA A 43 0.93 -7.38 -8.02
C ALA A 43 1.68 -6.58 -9.11
N ARG A 44 2.89 -7.02 -9.49
CA ARG A 44 3.66 -6.42 -10.60
C ARG A 44 2.96 -6.57 -11.94
N THR A 45 2.39 -7.74 -12.22
CA THR A 45 1.61 -7.96 -13.44
C THR A 45 0.38 -7.05 -13.44
N THR A 46 -0.38 -6.97 -12.34
CA THR A 46 -1.55 -6.08 -12.22
C THR A 46 -1.18 -4.63 -12.48
N ALA A 47 -0.11 -4.12 -11.85
CA ALA A 47 0.33 -2.75 -12.08
C ALA A 47 0.74 -2.51 -13.54
N ALA A 48 1.44 -3.46 -14.16
CA ALA A 48 1.79 -3.37 -15.58
C ALA A 48 0.55 -3.38 -16.49
N THR A 49 -0.47 -4.17 -16.17
CA THR A 49 -1.75 -4.19 -16.91
C THR A 49 -2.49 -2.86 -16.84
N GLU A 50 -2.46 -2.20 -15.68
CA GLU A 50 -3.08 -0.88 -15.47
C GLU A 50 -2.16 0.27 -15.92
N GLU A 51 -0.99 -0.04 -16.51
CA GLU A 51 0.06 0.94 -16.86
C GLU A 51 0.47 1.84 -15.68
N TYR A 52 0.35 1.32 -14.46
CA TYR A 52 0.67 2.02 -13.22
C TYR A 52 2.12 1.77 -12.82
N PRO A 53 2.87 2.82 -12.41
CA PRO A 53 4.24 2.64 -11.93
C PRO A 53 4.28 1.79 -10.67
N TYR A 54 4.86 0.60 -10.76
CA TYR A 54 5.11 -0.26 -9.60
C TYR A 54 6.45 0.07 -8.96
N TRP A 55 6.47 0.33 -7.66
CA TRP A 55 7.71 0.60 -6.94
C TRP A 55 8.53 -0.69 -6.80
N SER A 56 9.83 -0.65 -7.09
CA SER A 56 10.68 -1.84 -7.02
C SER A 56 11.20 -2.13 -5.61
N GLU A 57 11.42 -1.10 -4.79
CA GLU A 57 11.90 -1.14 -3.41
C GLU A 57 11.93 0.32 -2.92
N ASN A 58 11.46 0.61 -1.70
CA ASN A 58 11.41 1.94 -1.08
C ASN A 58 10.28 2.90 -1.54
N ILE A 59 9.03 2.52 -1.33
CA ILE A 59 8.03 3.55 -1.00
C ILE A 59 8.31 4.05 0.42
N GLY A 60 8.73 5.31 0.54
CA GLY A 60 8.57 6.02 1.79
C GLY A 60 7.10 5.95 2.20
N GLY A 61 6.81 5.24 3.29
CA GLY A 61 5.54 5.36 3.98
C GLY A 61 4.48 4.30 3.73
N ALA A 62 4.84 3.02 3.79
CA ALA A 62 3.97 2.15 4.60
C ALA A 62 4.34 2.45 6.06
N GLY A 63 3.49 3.17 6.77
CA GLY A 63 3.68 3.42 8.19
C GLY A 63 3.51 2.12 8.95
N ARG A 64 4.56 1.29 9.03
CA ARG A 64 4.55 0.07 9.84
C ARG A 64 4.60 0.49 11.30
N LYS A 65 3.49 0.34 12.02
CA LYS A 65 3.52 0.14 13.47
C LYS A 65 3.74 -1.35 13.71
N PHE A 66 4.82 -1.67 14.40
CA PHE A 66 4.98 -2.96 15.07
C PHE A 66 4.18 -2.94 16.37
#